data_AF-A0A5C3L272-F1
#
_entry.id   AF-A0A5C3L272-F1
#
_cell.length_a   1.000
_cell.length_b   1.000
_cell.length_c   1.000
_cell.angle_alpha   90.00
_cell.angle_beta   90.00
_cell.angle_gamma   90.00
#
_symmetry.space_group_name_H-M   'P 1'
#
loop_
_entity.id
_entity.type
_entity.pdbx_description
1 polymer ?
#
loop_
_entity_poly.entity_id
_entity_poly.type
_entity_poly.pdbx_seq_one_letter_code
_entity_poly.pdbx_strand_id
1 'polypeptide(L)'
;SRSFSSSPKQQLRYHPPPRRPPSFFDRISDNTIIYGILGLNILVFGMWYMADQKLRLERDPQAVVWMFKNFTSSIENLKQGRFWTLLTSCFSQRDFSHIIFNAFTFYFTAPAVLYMLGARKFLWVYIGGGLVSSATSLIYANYITQSDRPSLGASGAIFSIVTFLACAAPTMIFRLYGIVPVPAWLLVSGLFGYDAYQTVNKTQGTVDTVGHIGGVLAGIAFFIAMRGR
;
A
#
# COMPACT_ATOMS: atom_id res chain seq x y z
N SER A 1 21.68 -41.01 -63.99
CA SER A 1 22.04 -40.41 -62.70
C SER A 1 21.37 -39.03 -62.61
N ARG A 2 20.40 -38.84 -61.71
CA ARG A 2 19.79 -37.51 -61.45
C ARG A 2 20.37 -36.98 -60.14
N SER A 3 21.19 -35.94 -60.24
CA SER A 3 21.76 -35.21 -59.12
C SER A 3 20.69 -34.27 -58.53
N PHE A 4 20.18 -34.57 -57.34
CA PHE A 4 19.40 -33.64 -56.54
C PHE A 4 20.36 -32.72 -55.77
N SER A 5 20.49 -31.48 -56.25
CA SER A 5 21.11 -30.38 -55.50
C SER A 5 20.22 -30.06 -54.30
N SER A 6 20.73 -30.24 -53.09
CA SER A 6 20.06 -29.84 -51.86
C SER A 6 20.41 -28.37 -51.56
N SER A 7 19.39 -27.51 -51.61
CA SER A 7 19.52 -26.11 -51.17
C SER A 7 19.82 -26.06 -49.66
N PRO A 8 20.79 -25.26 -49.20
CA PRO A 8 21.08 -25.14 -47.78
C PRO A 8 19.92 -24.43 -47.08
N LYS A 9 19.26 -25.14 -46.15
CA LYS A 9 18.26 -24.56 -45.24
C LYS A 9 18.91 -23.40 -44.49
N GLN A 10 18.57 -22.16 -44.84
CA GLN A 10 18.88 -20.98 -44.04
C GLN A 10 18.25 -21.18 -42.65
N GLN A 11 19.08 -21.52 -41.66
CA GLN A 11 18.68 -21.49 -40.26
C GLN A 11 18.38 -20.03 -39.92
N LEU A 12 17.09 -19.69 -39.81
CA LEU A 12 16.63 -18.42 -39.26
C LEU A 12 17.22 -18.27 -37.85
N ARG A 13 18.32 -17.53 -37.73
CA ARG A 13 18.88 -17.13 -36.43
C ARG A 13 17.83 -16.31 -35.72
N TYR A 14 17.24 -16.88 -34.67
CA TYR A 14 16.40 -16.15 -33.74
C TYR A 14 17.23 -15.02 -33.13
N HIS A 15 16.89 -13.78 -33.48
CA HIS A 15 17.42 -12.59 -32.83
C HIS A 15 16.37 -12.18 -31.79
N PRO A 16 16.64 -12.37 -30.48
CA PRO A 16 15.74 -11.84 -29.48
C PRO A 16 15.62 -10.32 -29.65
N PRO A 17 14.43 -9.74 -29.44
CA PRO A 17 14.27 -8.31 -29.55
C PRO A 17 15.24 -7.59 -28.60
N PRO A 18 15.76 -6.40 -28.99
CA PRO A 18 16.68 -5.65 -28.15
C PRO A 18 16.05 -5.39 -26.78
N ARG A 19 16.80 -5.70 -25.71
CA ARG A 19 16.36 -5.43 -24.33
C ARG A 19 16.10 -3.94 -24.20
N ARG A 20 14.88 -3.58 -23.76
CA ARG A 20 14.57 -2.17 -23.48
C ARG A 20 15.54 -1.65 -22.42
N PRO A 21 16.04 -0.41 -22.56
CA PRO A 21 16.90 0.17 -21.54
C PRO A 21 16.13 0.25 -20.20
N PRO A 22 16.81 0.03 -19.06
CA PRO A 22 16.17 0.10 -17.76
C PRO A 22 15.58 1.49 -17.55
N SER A 23 14.30 1.53 -17.19
CA SER A 23 13.58 2.75 -16.83
C SER A 23 14.15 3.33 -15.54
N PHE A 24 13.80 4.58 -15.21
CA PHE A 24 14.22 5.21 -13.96
C PHE A 24 13.93 4.33 -12.73
N PHE A 25 12.73 3.73 -12.69
CA PHE A 25 12.31 2.86 -11.59
C PHE A 25 13.13 1.57 -11.49
N ASP A 26 13.65 1.06 -12.60
CA ASP A 26 14.46 -0.16 -12.62
C ASP A 26 15.87 0.07 -12.04
N ARG A 27 16.25 1.33 -11.80
CA ARG A 27 17.53 1.72 -11.20
C ARG A 27 17.44 1.94 -9.69
N ILE A 28 16.23 2.01 -9.14
CA ILE A 28 16.01 2.21 -7.70
C ILE A 28 16.12 0.85 -7.02
N SER A 29 16.96 0.76 -5.99
CA SER A 29 17.09 -0.51 -5.25
C SER A 29 15.83 -0.81 -4.44
N ASP A 30 15.50 -2.10 -4.30
CA ASP A 30 14.36 -2.55 -3.50
C ASP A 30 14.42 -2.01 -2.06
N ASN A 31 15.61 -2.01 -1.47
CA ASN A 31 15.86 -1.44 -0.14
C ASN A 31 15.51 0.05 -0.08
N THR A 32 15.87 0.82 -1.11
CA THR A 32 15.52 2.26 -1.18
C THR A 32 14.01 2.46 -1.16
N ILE A 33 13.24 1.61 -1.83
CA ILE A 33 11.77 1.70 -1.85
C ILE A 33 11.19 1.35 -0.48
N ILE A 34 11.62 0.23 0.09
CA ILE A 34 11.12 -0.26 1.38
C ILE A 34 11.42 0.76 2.49
N TYR A 35 12.69 1.14 2.64
CA TYR A 35 13.10 2.09 3.68
C TYR A 35 12.61 3.51 3.40
N GLY A 36 12.44 3.89 2.13
CA GLY A 36 11.83 5.17 1.76
C GLY A 36 10.37 5.26 2.22
N ILE A 37 9.56 4.24 1.96
CA ILE A 37 8.15 4.18 2.39
C ILE A 37 8.05 4.13 3.92
N LEU A 38 8.86 3.29 4.58
CA LEU A 38 8.90 3.22 6.04
C LEU A 38 9.33 4.55 6.67
N GLY A 39 10.39 5.16 6.13
CA GLY A 39 10.90 6.46 6.57
C GLY A 39 9.87 7.58 6.44
N LEU A 40 9.13 7.63 5.32
CA LEU A 40 8.03 8.58 5.14
C LEU A 40 6.92 8.39 6.17
N ASN A 41 6.49 7.14 6.42
CA ASN A 41 5.48 6.86 7.44
C ASN A 41 5.94 7.29 8.85
N ILE A 42 7.18 6.99 9.22
CA ILE A 42 7.76 7.37 10.51
C ILE A 42 7.86 8.90 10.62
N LEU A 43 8.27 9.59 9.55
CA LEU A 43 8.36 11.03 9.51
C LEU A 43 6.99 11.68 9.73
N VAL A 44 5.96 11.23 9.00
CA VAL A 44 4.59 11.76 9.13
C VAL A 44 4.01 11.46 10.52
N PHE A 45 4.27 10.28 11.07
CA PHE A 45 3.91 9.98 12.46
C PHE A 45 4.62 10.89 13.46
N GLY A 46 5.91 11.18 13.25
CA GLY A 46 6.65 12.15 14.06
C GLY A 46 6.03 13.55 14.01
N MET A 47 5.57 13.99 12.83
CA MET A 47 4.85 15.26 12.69
C MET A 47 3.52 15.25 13.47
N TRP A 48 2.75 14.16 13.41
CA TRP A 48 1.54 14.00 14.24
C TRP A 48 1.86 14.06 15.73
N TYR A 49 2.90 13.35 16.17
CA TYR A 49 3.33 13.33 17.54
C TYR A 49 3.69 14.74 18.03
N MET A 50 4.49 15.48 17.26
CA MET A 50 4.85 16.87 17.59
C MET A 50 3.64 17.79 17.63
N ALA A 51 2.71 17.66 16.66
CA ALA A 51 1.47 18.43 16.65
C ALA A 51 0.62 18.16 17.89
N ASP A 52 0.51 16.89 18.31
CA ASP A 52 -0.21 16.50 19.52
C ASP A 52 0.47 16.98 20.80
N GLN A 53 1.80 16.97 20.87
CA GLN A 53 2.53 17.55 22.00
C GLN A 53 2.27 19.05 22.09
N LYS A 54 2.31 19.78 20.97
CA LYS A 54 2.02 21.22 20.94
C LYS A 54 0.61 21.52 21.44
N LEU A 55 -0.38 20.76 20.98
CA LEU A 55 -1.76 20.89 21.46
C LEU A 55 -1.88 20.57 22.96
N ARG A 56 -1.19 19.55 23.47
CA ARG A 56 -1.26 19.15 24.88
C ARG A 56 -0.58 20.13 25.83
N LEU A 57 0.61 20.61 25.46
CA LEU A 57 1.48 21.42 26.30
C LEU A 57 1.17 22.91 26.17
N GLU A 58 0.97 23.40 24.95
CA GLU A 58 0.79 24.84 24.67
C GLU A 58 -0.69 25.20 24.43
N ARG A 59 -1.58 24.21 24.33
CA ARG A 59 -3.00 24.40 23.94
C ARG A 59 -3.18 25.04 22.57
N ASP A 60 -2.16 24.98 21.71
CA ASP A 60 -2.21 25.47 20.33
C ASP A 60 -2.70 24.38 19.36
N PRO A 61 -3.90 24.52 18.75
CA PRO A 61 -4.42 23.54 17.82
C PRO A 61 -3.87 23.68 16.39
N GLN A 62 -3.12 24.75 16.07
CA GLN A 62 -2.77 25.07 14.68
C GLN A 62 -2.00 23.95 13.99
N ALA A 63 -1.04 23.32 14.69
CA ALA A 63 -0.26 22.22 14.13
C ALA A 63 -1.14 21.00 13.83
N VAL A 64 -2.05 20.63 14.75
CA VAL A 64 -2.98 19.50 14.57
C VAL A 64 -3.96 19.79 13.44
N VAL A 65 -4.52 21.00 13.39
CA VAL A 65 -5.41 21.43 12.30
C VAL A 65 -4.68 21.36 10.97
N TRP A 66 -3.43 21.81 10.90
CA TRP A 66 -2.63 21.72 9.69
C TRP A 66 -2.41 20.28 9.25
N MET A 67 -2.14 19.36 10.19
CA MET A 67 -2.02 17.93 9.91
C MET A 67 -3.33 17.36 9.34
N PHE A 68 -4.48 17.67 9.94
CA PHE A 68 -5.78 17.26 9.38
C PHE A 68 -6.00 17.80 7.96
N LYS A 69 -5.65 19.07 7.70
CA LYS A 69 -5.82 19.67 6.38
C LYS A 69 -4.94 19.06 5.29
N ASN A 70 -3.79 18.48 5.64
CA ASN A 70 -2.77 18.08 4.66
C ASN A 70 -2.45 16.59 4.64
N PHE A 71 -2.75 15.84 5.69
CA PHE A 71 -2.41 14.42 5.85
C PHE A 71 -3.62 13.55 6.16
N THR A 72 -4.84 14.05 5.94
CA THR A 72 -6.05 13.23 6.08
C THR A 72 -6.96 13.42 4.88
N SER A 73 -7.59 12.33 4.47
CA SER A 73 -8.56 12.32 3.39
C SER A 73 -9.94 12.65 3.98
N SER A 74 -10.57 13.72 3.49
CA SER A 74 -11.94 14.11 3.86
C SER A 74 -12.63 14.80 2.69
N ILE A 75 -13.96 14.80 2.68
CA ILE A 75 -14.76 15.47 1.65
C ILE A 75 -14.52 16.98 1.69
N GLU A 76 -14.39 17.58 2.88
CA GLU A 76 -14.04 18.99 3.04
C GLU A 76 -12.68 19.30 2.41
N ASN A 77 -11.66 18.46 2.65
CA ASN A 77 -10.34 18.66 2.04
C ASN A 77 -10.43 18.64 0.51
N LEU A 78 -11.20 17.73 -0.07
CA LEU A 78 -11.40 17.69 -1.52
C LEU A 78 -12.18 18.91 -2.05
N LYS A 79 -13.24 19.34 -1.35
CA LYS A 79 -13.99 20.56 -1.70
C LYS A 79 -13.14 21.82 -1.64
N GLN A 80 -12.16 21.84 -0.74
CA GLN A 80 -11.19 22.94 -0.59
C GLN A 80 -10.01 22.82 -1.57
N GLY A 81 -10.06 21.91 -2.54
CA GLY A 81 -9.03 21.74 -3.59
C GLY A 81 -7.79 20.98 -3.14
N ARG A 82 -7.81 20.34 -1.96
CA ARG A 82 -6.65 19.64 -1.40
C ARG A 82 -6.53 18.19 -1.89
N PHE A 83 -6.48 17.99 -3.21
CA PHE A 83 -6.47 16.65 -3.81
C PHE A 83 -5.23 15.82 -3.42
N TRP A 84 -4.13 16.46 -3.02
CA TRP A 84 -2.93 15.77 -2.52
C TRP A 84 -3.21 14.93 -1.27
N THR A 85 -4.27 15.24 -0.53
CA THR A 85 -4.60 14.51 0.71
C THR A 85 -4.97 13.06 0.48
N LEU A 86 -5.42 12.69 -0.73
CA LEU A 86 -5.63 11.30 -1.13
C LEU A 86 -4.32 10.49 -1.13
N LEU A 87 -3.21 11.15 -1.45
CA LEU A 87 -1.89 10.54 -1.49
C LEU A 87 -1.20 10.62 -0.13
N THR A 88 -1.21 11.80 0.51
CA THR A 88 -0.52 11.98 1.80
C THR A 88 -1.20 11.21 2.94
N SER A 89 -2.51 10.96 2.86
CA SER A 89 -3.23 10.06 3.79
C SER A 89 -2.67 8.64 3.78
N CYS A 90 -2.12 8.18 2.64
CA CYS A 90 -1.50 6.85 2.49
C CYS A 90 -0.16 6.71 3.24
N PHE A 91 0.33 7.78 3.86
CA PHE A 91 1.52 7.78 4.72
C PHE A 91 1.20 8.33 6.12
N SER A 92 -0.09 8.57 6.42
CA SER A 92 -0.54 9.24 7.63
C SER A 92 -1.06 8.23 8.63
N GLN A 93 -0.45 8.25 9.82
CA GLN A 93 -0.82 7.40 10.96
C GLN A 93 -0.57 8.22 12.23
N ARG A 94 -1.50 8.16 13.19
CA ARG A 94 -1.43 8.91 14.45
C ARG A 94 -1.29 8.01 15.68
N ASP A 95 -1.73 6.74 15.58
CA ASP A 95 -1.65 5.76 16.66
C ASP A 95 -0.34 4.97 16.65
N PHE A 96 0.33 4.93 17.80
CA PHE A 96 1.63 4.28 17.94
C PHE A 96 1.59 2.76 17.68
N SER A 97 0.58 2.06 18.19
CA SER A 97 0.46 0.61 17.97
C SER A 97 0.20 0.28 16.51
N HIS A 98 -0.55 1.14 15.81
CA HIS A 98 -0.85 0.98 14.39
C HIS A 98 0.40 1.11 13.53
N ILE A 99 1.22 2.14 13.76
CA ILE A 99 2.43 2.32 12.95
C ILE A 99 3.43 1.18 13.13
N ILE A 100 3.59 0.66 14.34
CA ILE A 100 4.46 -0.50 14.56
C ILE A 100 3.95 -1.70 13.77
N PHE A 101 2.65 -2.00 13.87
CA PHE A 101 2.05 -3.15 13.22
C PHE A 101 2.07 -3.04 11.69
N ASN A 102 1.79 -1.86 11.15
CA ASN A 102 1.87 -1.55 9.73
C ASN A 102 3.31 -1.63 9.21
N ALA A 103 4.27 -1.01 9.91
CA ALA A 103 5.68 -1.05 9.54
C ALA A 103 6.23 -2.47 9.54
N PHE A 104 5.88 -3.25 10.58
CA PHE A 104 6.25 -4.65 10.70
C PHE A 104 5.68 -5.44 9.51
N THR A 105 4.37 -5.38 9.29
CA THR A 105 3.70 -6.07 8.18
C THR A 105 4.33 -5.74 6.83
N PHE A 106 4.53 -4.45 6.57
CA PHE A 106 5.11 -3.99 5.33
C PHE A 106 6.54 -4.48 5.15
N TYR A 107 7.37 -4.42 6.19
CA TYR A 107 8.77 -4.85 6.13
C TYR A 107 8.91 -6.33 5.75
N PHE A 108 8.04 -7.20 6.27
CA PHE A 108 8.10 -8.63 5.96
C PHE A 108 7.48 -8.99 4.60
N THR A 109 6.47 -8.26 4.15
CA THR A 109 5.72 -8.61 2.92
C THR A 109 6.24 -7.90 1.68
N ALA A 110 6.73 -6.66 1.80
CA ALA A 110 7.20 -5.86 0.68
C ALA A 110 8.35 -6.51 -0.13
N PRO A 111 9.39 -7.13 0.47
CA PRO A 111 10.46 -7.78 -0.29
C PRO A 111 9.95 -8.86 -1.24
N ALA A 112 9.01 -9.69 -0.79
CA ALA A 112 8.43 -10.75 -1.62
C ALA A 112 7.66 -10.16 -2.81
N VAL A 113 6.85 -9.13 -2.59
CA VAL A 113 6.07 -8.50 -3.67
C VAL A 113 6.97 -7.70 -4.62
N LEU A 114 8.00 -7.02 -4.11
CA LEU A 114 9.03 -6.36 -4.93
C LEU A 114 9.76 -7.36 -5.82
N TYR A 115 10.16 -8.52 -5.28
CA TYR A 115 10.78 -9.58 -6.06
C TYR A 115 9.86 -10.10 -7.17
N MET A 116 8.57 -10.24 -6.91
CA MET A 116 7.59 -10.72 -7.88
C MET A 116 7.25 -9.69 -8.98
N LEU A 117 7.21 -8.41 -8.63
CA LEU A 117 6.66 -7.35 -9.49
C LEU A 117 7.71 -6.40 -10.09
N GLY A 118 8.84 -6.25 -9.41
CA GLY A 118 9.77 -5.15 -9.59
C GLY A 118 9.24 -3.81 -9.05
N ALA A 119 10.15 -2.86 -8.85
CA ALA A 119 9.92 -1.53 -8.28
C ALA A 119 8.68 -0.82 -8.83
N ARG A 120 8.57 -0.71 -10.17
CA ARG A 120 7.51 0.08 -10.81
C ARG A 120 6.11 -0.46 -10.50
N LYS A 121 5.90 -1.76 -10.67
CA LYS A 121 4.59 -2.39 -10.45
C LYS A 121 4.26 -2.44 -8.96
N PHE A 122 5.26 -2.67 -8.10
CA PHE A 122 5.09 -2.58 -6.65
C PHE A 122 4.54 -1.21 -6.22
N LEU A 123 5.14 -0.12 -6.72
CA LEU A 123 4.67 1.25 -6.42
C LEU A 123 3.23 1.48 -6.92
N TRP A 124 2.84 0.90 -8.06
CA TRP A 124 1.46 0.96 -8.53
C TRP A 124 0.49 0.26 -7.58
N VAL A 125 0.85 -0.92 -7.07
CA VAL A 125 0.00 -1.63 -6.10
C VAL A 125 -0.10 -0.86 -4.79
N TYR A 126 1.01 -0.32 -4.28
CA TYR A 126 1.03 0.44 -3.03
C TYR A 126 0.24 1.75 -3.16
N ILE A 127 0.60 2.62 -4.09
CA ILE A 127 -0.02 3.94 -4.25
C ILE A 127 -1.43 3.81 -4.80
N GLY A 128 -1.65 2.99 -5.83
CA GLY A 128 -2.98 2.77 -6.39
C GLY A 128 -3.93 2.11 -5.38
N GLY A 129 -3.44 1.16 -4.60
CA GLY A 129 -4.18 0.53 -3.51
C GLY A 129 -4.61 1.52 -2.43
N GLY A 130 -3.69 2.37 -1.98
CA GLY A 130 -3.98 3.44 -1.02
C GLY A 130 -4.98 4.47 -1.54
N LEU A 131 -4.89 4.85 -2.82
CA LEU A 131 -5.85 5.75 -3.47
C LEU A 131 -7.25 5.14 -3.55
N VAL A 132 -7.36 3.87 -3.97
CA VAL A 132 -8.65 3.15 -4.01
C VAL A 132 -9.23 3.04 -2.60
N SER A 133 -8.42 2.66 -1.61
CA SER A 133 -8.82 2.62 -0.20
C SER A 133 -9.36 3.96 0.29
N SER A 134 -8.63 5.05 0.03
CA SER A 134 -9.05 6.42 0.38
C SER A 134 -10.36 6.82 -0.31
N ALA A 135 -10.51 6.49 -1.59
CA ALA A 135 -11.73 6.76 -2.34
C ALA A 135 -12.93 5.96 -1.80
N THR A 136 -12.75 4.67 -1.50
CA THR A 136 -13.79 3.81 -0.90
C THR A 136 -14.25 4.37 0.44
N SER A 137 -13.30 4.77 1.30
CA SER A 137 -13.58 5.41 2.58
C SER A 137 -14.40 6.69 2.43
N LEU A 138 -14.01 7.58 1.50
CA LEU A 138 -14.71 8.83 1.24
C LEU A 138 -16.12 8.63 0.69
N ILE A 139 -16.30 7.70 -0.25
CA ILE A 139 -17.62 7.37 -0.81
C ILE A 139 -18.53 6.86 0.32
N TYR A 140 -18.03 5.96 1.16
CA TYR A 140 -18.80 5.45 2.29
C TYR A 140 -19.15 6.55 3.30
N ALA A 141 -18.17 7.40 3.65
CA ALA A 141 -18.37 8.52 4.56
C ALA A 141 -19.46 9.48 4.04
N ASN A 142 -19.40 9.85 2.76
CA ASN A 142 -20.31 10.81 2.14
C ASN A 142 -21.73 10.28 1.92
N TYR A 143 -21.86 9.05 1.40
CA TYR A 143 -23.16 8.53 0.96
C TYR A 143 -23.87 7.67 2.01
N ILE A 144 -23.11 7.00 2.89
CA ILE A 144 -23.68 6.07 3.87
C ILE A 144 -23.79 6.73 5.24
N THR A 145 -22.67 7.23 5.78
CA THR A 145 -22.68 7.81 7.13
C THR A 145 -23.08 9.29 7.15
N GLN A 146 -23.04 9.96 5.98
CA GLN A 146 -23.25 11.40 5.83
C GLN A 146 -22.43 12.24 6.83
N SER A 147 -21.24 11.76 7.17
CA SER A 147 -20.35 12.40 8.14
C SER A 147 -18.98 12.59 7.52
N ASP A 148 -18.49 13.83 7.50
CA ASP A 148 -17.15 14.11 6.99
C ASP A 148 -16.12 13.81 8.09
N ARG A 149 -15.75 12.54 8.21
CA ARG A 149 -14.73 12.09 9.14
C ARG A 149 -13.40 12.01 8.40
N PRO A 150 -12.39 12.79 8.82
CA PRO A 150 -11.06 12.68 8.25
C PRO A 150 -10.50 11.28 8.47
N SER A 151 -10.08 10.62 7.40
CA SER A 151 -9.46 9.29 7.43
C SER A 151 -7.96 9.40 7.15
N LEU A 152 -7.21 8.54 7.83
CA LEU A 152 -5.75 8.43 7.79
C LEU A 152 -5.41 6.94 7.80
N GLY A 153 -4.63 6.48 6.83
CA GLY A 153 -4.51 5.04 6.64
C GLY A 153 -3.53 4.62 5.57
N ALA A 154 -2.24 4.58 5.93
CA ALA A 154 -1.26 3.80 5.17
C ALA A 154 -1.61 2.31 5.08
N SER A 155 -2.39 1.83 6.05
CA SER A 155 -2.95 0.48 6.10
C SER A 155 -3.67 0.10 4.82
N GLY A 156 -4.42 1.00 4.16
CA GLY A 156 -5.08 0.70 2.88
C GLY A 156 -4.11 0.24 1.79
N ALA A 157 -2.98 0.95 1.65
CA ALA A 157 -1.90 0.59 0.72
C ALA A 157 -1.22 -0.73 1.13
N ILE A 158 -1.00 -0.93 2.43
CA ILE A 158 -0.41 -2.16 2.97
C ILE A 158 -1.34 -3.35 2.72
N PHE A 159 -2.65 -3.22 2.99
CA PHE A 159 -3.64 -4.26 2.70
C PHE A 159 -3.61 -4.65 1.23
N SER A 160 -3.47 -3.71 0.29
CA SER A 160 -3.29 -4.05 -1.12
C SER A 160 -2.04 -4.88 -1.40
N ILE A 161 -0.91 -4.58 -0.77
CA ILE A 161 0.34 -5.36 -0.90
C ILE A 161 0.18 -6.76 -0.31
N VAL A 162 -0.33 -6.87 0.93
CA VAL A 162 -0.47 -8.16 1.61
C VAL A 162 -1.52 -9.03 0.91
N THR A 163 -2.63 -8.44 0.44
CA THR A 163 -3.64 -9.17 -0.34
C THR A 163 -3.09 -9.62 -1.69
N PHE A 164 -2.36 -8.77 -2.41
CA PHE A 164 -1.69 -9.17 -3.65
C PHE A 164 -0.80 -10.41 -3.42
N LEU A 165 0.02 -10.35 -2.36
CA LEU A 165 0.91 -11.45 -1.96
C LEU A 165 0.13 -12.72 -1.61
N ALA A 166 -0.94 -12.61 -0.83
CA ALA A 166 -1.78 -13.75 -0.47
C ALA A 166 -2.44 -14.41 -1.68
N CYS A 167 -2.84 -13.62 -2.69
CA CYS A 167 -3.36 -14.16 -3.95
C CYS A 167 -2.26 -14.82 -4.80
N ALA A 168 -1.07 -14.24 -4.83
CA ALA A 168 0.01 -14.68 -5.70
C ALA A 168 0.84 -15.85 -5.12
N ALA A 169 0.95 -15.93 -3.79
CA ALA A 169 1.72 -16.95 -3.08
C ALA A 169 1.06 -17.30 -1.72
N PRO A 170 -0.14 -17.90 -1.71
CA PRO A 170 -0.93 -18.15 -0.50
C PRO A 170 -0.21 -19.06 0.53
N THR A 171 0.65 -19.95 0.07
CA THR A 171 1.40 -20.90 0.91
C THR A 171 2.76 -20.34 1.38
N MET A 172 3.11 -19.11 1.02
CA MET A 172 4.37 -18.49 1.46
C MET A 172 4.35 -18.27 2.97
N ILE A 173 5.40 -18.74 3.64
CA ILE A 173 5.54 -18.65 5.10
C ILE A 173 6.54 -17.55 5.44
N PHE A 174 6.11 -16.60 6.24
CA PHE A 174 6.96 -15.57 6.84
C PHE A 174 7.33 -15.97 8.25
N ARG A 175 8.58 -15.75 8.66
CA ARG A 175 8.99 -15.96 10.06
C ARG A 175 8.83 -14.67 10.84
N LEU A 176 7.73 -14.54 11.57
CA LEU A 176 7.52 -13.47 12.54
C LEU A 176 8.65 -13.51 13.57
N TYR A 177 9.42 -12.42 13.69
CA TYR A 177 10.59 -12.32 14.57
C TYR A 177 11.63 -13.44 14.38
N GLY A 178 11.68 -14.07 13.19
CA GLY A 178 12.57 -15.21 12.91
C GLY A 178 12.16 -16.54 13.54
N ILE A 179 11.09 -16.55 14.36
CA ILE A 179 10.72 -17.70 15.21
C ILE A 179 9.39 -18.32 14.75
N VAL A 180 8.34 -17.52 14.53
CA VAL A 180 6.99 -18.05 14.29
C VAL A 180 6.68 -18.08 12.80
N PRO A 181 6.54 -19.26 12.16
CA PRO A 181 6.11 -19.36 10.77
C PRO A 181 4.63 -18.99 10.65
N VAL A 182 4.33 -17.89 9.95
CA VAL A 182 2.98 -17.41 9.68
C VAL A 182 2.78 -17.39 8.16
N PRO A 183 1.80 -18.12 7.62
CA PRO A 183 1.51 -18.07 6.20
C PRO A 183 0.92 -16.71 5.82
N ALA A 184 1.16 -16.27 4.59
CA ALA A 184 0.73 -14.96 4.07
C ALA A 184 -0.77 -14.67 4.31
N TRP A 185 -1.63 -15.67 4.11
CA TRP A 185 -3.06 -15.52 4.34
C TRP A 185 -3.41 -15.24 5.80
N LEU A 186 -2.71 -15.87 6.76
CA LEU A 186 -2.95 -15.66 8.18
C LEU A 186 -2.48 -14.28 8.64
N LEU A 187 -1.44 -13.73 8.00
CA LEU A 187 -1.07 -12.33 8.19
C LEU A 187 -2.21 -11.40 7.74
N VAL A 188 -2.79 -11.60 6.55
CA VAL A 188 -3.96 -10.82 6.07
C VAL A 188 -5.12 -10.92 7.06
N SER A 189 -5.46 -12.14 7.50
CA SER A 189 -6.56 -12.36 8.43
C SER A 189 -6.31 -11.74 9.80
N GLY A 190 -5.08 -11.81 10.31
CA GLY A 190 -4.67 -11.18 11.56
C GLY A 190 -4.70 -9.66 11.49
N LEU A 191 -4.27 -9.08 10.36
CA LEU A 191 -4.34 -7.63 10.08
C LEU A 191 -5.80 -7.15 10.11
N PHE A 192 -6.67 -7.86 9.39
CA PHE A 192 -8.08 -7.53 9.31
C PHE A 192 -8.80 -7.74 10.65
N GLY A 193 -8.42 -8.78 11.41
CA GLY A 193 -8.94 -9.05 12.75
C GLY A 193 -8.52 -8.00 13.78
N TYR A 194 -7.26 -7.54 13.73
CA TYR A 194 -6.77 -6.46 14.59
C TYR A 194 -7.48 -5.14 14.30
N ASP A 195 -7.69 -4.85 13.01
CA ASP A 195 -8.46 -3.68 12.60
C ASP A 195 -9.91 -3.73 13.10
N ALA A 196 -10.61 -4.84 12.84
CA ALA A 196 -11.97 -5.04 13.32
C ALA A 196 -12.07 -4.96 14.85
N TYR A 197 -11.09 -5.52 15.58
CA TYR A 197 -11.00 -5.39 17.03
C TYR A 197 -10.88 -3.93 17.47
N GLN A 198 -10.09 -3.11 16.77
CA GLN A 198 -9.96 -1.70 17.10
C GLN A 198 -11.19 -0.89 16.73
N THR A 199 -11.90 -1.22 15.66
CA THR A 199 -13.19 -0.60 15.33
C THR A 199 -14.24 -0.85 16.42
N VAL A 200 -14.21 -2.02 17.05
CA VAL A 200 -15.15 -2.40 18.12
C VAL A 200 -14.75 -1.80 19.47
N ASN A 201 -13.44 -1.74 19.79
CA ASN A 201 -12.97 -1.36 21.13
C ASN A 201 -12.44 0.08 21.25
N LYS A 202 -12.14 0.73 20.13
CA LYS A 202 -11.76 2.14 20.06
C LYS A 202 -12.77 2.85 19.17
N THR A 203 -12.98 4.14 19.39
CA THR A 203 -13.84 4.99 18.57
C THR A 203 -13.27 5.25 17.15
N GLN A 204 -12.40 4.37 16.64
CA GLN A 204 -11.98 4.39 15.25
C GLN A 204 -13.13 3.80 14.43
N GLY A 205 -13.81 4.66 13.68
CA GLY A 205 -15.13 4.36 13.14
C GLY A 205 -15.12 3.33 12.01
N THR A 206 -16.30 2.81 11.68
CA THR A 206 -16.60 1.92 10.54
C THR A 206 -16.01 2.39 9.19
N VAL A 207 -15.74 3.70 9.07
CA VAL A 207 -15.12 4.33 7.89
C VAL A 207 -13.73 3.76 7.62
N ASP A 208 -12.89 3.56 8.64
CA ASP A 208 -11.54 3.04 8.47
C ASP A 208 -11.55 1.56 8.03
N THR A 209 -12.45 0.75 8.59
CA THR A 209 -12.67 -0.65 8.17
C THR A 209 -13.08 -0.74 6.69
N VAL A 210 -13.96 0.16 6.24
CA VAL A 210 -14.42 0.19 4.84
C VAL A 210 -13.28 0.62 3.91
N GLY A 211 -12.43 1.55 4.35
CA GLY A 211 -11.18 1.87 3.67
C GLY A 211 -10.30 0.62 3.48
N HIS A 212 -10.14 -0.22 4.50
CA HIS A 212 -9.36 -1.45 4.40
C HIS A 212 -9.96 -2.47 3.43
N ILE A 213 -11.29 -2.61 3.40
CA ILE A 213 -11.97 -3.41 2.37
C ILE A 213 -11.61 -2.90 0.98
N GLY A 214 -11.61 -1.58 0.76
CA GLY A 214 -11.15 -0.97 -0.49
C GLY A 214 -9.71 -1.37 -0.86
N GLY A 215 -8.80 -1.38 0.12
CA GLY A 215 -7.42 -1.83 -0.05
C GLY A 215 -7.30 -3.31 -0.43
N VAL A 216 -8.07 -4.18 0.22
CA VAL A 216 -8.13 -5.63 -0.11
C VAL A 216 -8.63 -5.84 -1.53
N LEU A 217 -9.74 -5.20 -1.90
CA LEU A 217 -10.31 -5.29 -3.26
C LEU A 217 -9.33 -4.79 -4.32
N ALA A 218 -8.60 -3.70 -4.04
CA ALA A 218 -7.57 -3.20 -4.93
C ALA A 218 -6.43 -4.21 -5.11
N GLY A 219 -5.96 -4.85 -4.03
CA GLY A 219 -4.93 -5.89 -4.09
C GLY A 219 -5.34 -7.08 -4.98
N ILE A 220 -6.58 -7.56 -4.83
CA ILE A 220 -7.17 -8.61 -5.69
C ILE A 220 -7.22 -8.14 -7.15
N ALA A 221 -7.72 -6.93 -7.39
CA ALA A 221 -7.84 -6.39 -8.75
C ALA A 221 -6.47 -6.26 -9.43
N PHE A 222 -5.45 -5.76 -8.73
CA PHE A 222 -4.08 -5.69 -9.24
C PHE A 222 -3.51 -7.08 -9.55
N PHE A 223 -3.75 -8.06 -8.68
CA PHE A 223 -3.34 -9.44 -8.93
C PHE A 223 -3.95 -9.99 -10.22
N ILE A 224 -5.28 -9.87 -10.39
CA ILE A 224 -5.98 -10.34 -11.59
C ILE A 224 -5.45 -9.63 -12.84
N ALA A 225 -5.33 -8.30 -12.79
CA ALA A 225 -4.87 -7.49 -13.92
C ALA A 225 -3.42 -7.80 -14.34
N MET A 226 -2.57 -8.21 -13.40
CA MET A 226 -1.17 -8.55 -13.69
C MET A 226 -0.95 -10.03 -14.03
N ARG A 227 -1.87 -10.92 -13.63
CA ARG A 227 -1.84 -12.35 -13.99
C ARG A 227 -2.30 -12.61 -15.42
N GLY A 228 -3.18 -11.78 -15.95
CA GLY A 228 -3.71 -11.89 -17.32
C GLY A 228 -2.77 -11.43 -18.43
N ARG A 229 -1.47 -11.26 -18.16
CA ARG A 229 -0.44 -10.79 -19.09
C ARG A 229 0.77 -11.71 -19.04
#